data_AF-A0A2N7RMU4-F1
#
_entry.id   AF-A0A2N7RMU4-F1
#
_cell.length_a   1.000
_cell.length_b   1.000
_cell.length_c   1.000
_cell.angle_alpha   90.00
_cell.angle_beta   90.00
_cell.angle_gamma   90.00
#
_symmetry.space_group_name_H-M   'P 1'
#
loop_
_entity.id
_entity.type
_entity.pdbx_description
1 polymer ?
#
loop_
_entity_poly.entity_id
_entity_poly.type
_entity_poly.pdbx_seq_one_letter_code
_entity_poly.pdbx_strand_id
1 'polypeptide(L)' 'MLLIKFLVLVFAIVFGIPNQIIDYKHRKNKSYEPGDAWAYYSRLSKEGNAEGKFMVWSTYCGIGLVVATLAYLAVHLFTR' A
#
# COMPACT_ATOMS: atom_id res chain seq x y z
N MET A 1 -6.69 19.39 -9.33
CA MET A 1 -6.41 18.14 -10.09
C MET A 1 -4.92 17.84 -10.26
N LEU A 2 -4.09 18.78 -10.73
CA LEU A 2 -2.63 18.57 -10.91
C LEU A 2 -1.90 18.12 -9.62
N LEU A 3 -2.20 18.75 -8.48
CA LEU A 3 -1.62 18.39 -7.18
C LEU A 3 -1.93 16.94 -6.77
N ILE A 4 -3.19 16.50 -6.91
CA ILE A 4 -3.60 15.13 -6.58
C ILE A 4 -2.89 14.12 -7.48
N LYS A 5 -2.79 14.40 -8.79
CA LYS A 5 -2.06 13.54 -9.74
C LYS A 5 -0.59 13.41 -9.34
N PHE A 6 0.04 14.50 -8.92
CA PHE A 6 1.43 14.48 -8.46
C PHE A 6 1.59 13.66 -7.17
N LEU A 7 0.71 13.83 -6.19
CA LEU A 7 0.72 13.05 -4.95
C LEU A 7 0.54 11.55 -5.20
N VAL A 8 -0.37 11.18 -6.10
CA VAL A 8 -0.57 9.77 -6.50
C VAL A 8 0.68 9.22 -7.20
N LEU A 9 1.32 10.00 -8.08
CA LEU A 9 2.55 9.58 -8.75
C LEU A 9 3.68 9.33 -7.75
N VAL A 10 3.92 10.26 -6.83
CA VAL A 10 4.93 10.11 -5.77
C VAL A 10 4.60 8.89 -4.90
N PHE A 11 3.33 8.71 -4.53
CA PHE A 11 2.90 7.55 -3.75
C PHE A 11 3.17 6.22 -4.48
N ALA A 12 2.84 6.15 -5.77
CA ALA A 12 3.06 4.96 -6.58
C ALA A 12 4.56 4.63 -6.72
N ILE A 13 5.42 5.64 -6.87
CA ILE A 13 6.87 5.45 -6.98
C ILE A 13 7.48 5.02 -5.64
N VAL A 14 7.10 5.68 -4.53
CA VAL A 14 7.71 5.45 -3.21
C VAL A 14 7.20 4.19 -2.54
N PHE A 15 5.91 3.87 -2.69
CA PHE A 15 5.29 2.72 -2.03
C PHE A 15 4.99 1.60 -3.01
N GLY A 16 4.43 1.89 -4.19
CA GLY A 16 4.01 0.88 -5.16
C GLY A 16 5.18 0.08 -5.73
N ILE A 17 6.21 0.74 -6.26
CA ILE A 17 7.37 0.07 -6.86
C ILE A 17 8.10 -0.81 -5.82
N PRO A 18 8.51 -0.31 -4.64
CA PRO A 18 9.19 -1.15 -3.66
C PRO A 18 8.32 -2.29 -3.13
N ASN A 19 7.02 -2.06 -2.96
CA ASN A 19 6.08 -3.10 -2.55
C ASN A 19 6.03 -4.24 -3.58
N GLN A 20 5.95 -3.93 -4.88
CA GLN A 20 6.04 -4.93 -5.94
C GLN A 20 7.38 -5.66 -5.99
N ILE A 21 8.49 -4.97 -5.77
CA ILE A 21 9.83 -5.59 -5.75
C ILE A 21 9.95 -6.59 -4.60
N ILE A 22 9.53 -6.19 -3.40
CA ILE A 22 9.50 -7.07 -2.21
C ILE A 22 8.59 -8.26 -2.48
N ASP A 23 7.38 -8.00 -2.97
CA ASP A 23 6.39 -9.04 -3.24
C ASP A 23 6.89 -10.07 -4.26
N TYR A 24 7.47 -9.60 -5.38
CA TYR A 24 8.07 -10.46 -6.39
C TYR A 24 9.19 -11.32 -5.82
N LYS A 25 10.06 -10.76 -4.97
CA LYS A 25 11.15 -11.50 -4.33
C LYS A 25 10.64 -12.65 -3.46
N HIS A 26 9.63 -12.40 -2.62
CA HIS A 26 9.07 -13.43 -1.73
C HIS A 26 8.25 -14.49 -2.49
N ARG A 27 7.52 -14.10 -3.53
CA ARG A 27 6.83 -15.06 -4.41
C ARG A 27 7.80 -15.96 -5.16
N LYS A 28 8.91 -15.39 -5.67
CA LYS A 28 9.96 -16.16 -6.36
C LYS A 28 10.56 -17.23 -5.44
N ASN A 29 10.67 -16.93 -4.14
CA ASN A 29 11.17 -17.86 -3.13
C ASN A 29 10.09 -18.79 -2.56
N LYS A 30 8.86 -18.77 -3.10
CA LYS A 30 7.69 -19.53 -2.61
C LYS A 30 7.48 -19.38 -1.10
N SER A 31 7.73 -18.17 -0.57
CA SER A 31 7.69 -17.93 0.88
C SER A 31 6.27 -17.96 1.47
N TYR A 32 5.23 -17.90 0.62
CA TYR A 32 3.83 -18.02 0.99
C TYR A 32 2.99 -18.45 -0.24
N GLU A 33 1.77 -18.96 0.01
CA GLU A 33 0.86 -19.39 -1.07
C GLU A 33 0.15 -18.20 -1.74
N PRO A 34 -0.12 -18.24 -3.05
CA PRO A 34 -0.90 -17.21 -3.71
C PRO A 34 -2.25 -16.98 -3.01
N GLY A 35 -2.52 -15.74 -2.59
CA GLY A 35 -3.71 -15.38 -1.83
C GLY A 35 -3.47 -15.16 -0.33
N ASP A 36 -2.35 -15.65 0.22
CA ASP A 36 -2.03 -15.53 1.65
C ASP A 36 -1.02 -14.39 1.97
N ALA A 37 -0.77 -13.51 1.01
CA ALA A 37 0.23 -12.44 1.12
C ALA A 37 0.01 -11.55 2.36
N TRP A 38 -1.24 -11.21 2.66
CA TRP A 38 -1.55 -10.36 3.80
C TRP A 38 -1.19 -11.02 5.14
N ALA A 39 -1.58 -12.29 5.35
CA ALA A 39 -1.27 -12.99 6.58
C ALA A 39 0.25 -13.18 6.74
N TYR A 40 0.93 -13.51 5.64
CA TYR A 40 2.39 -13.64 5.59
C TYR A 40 3.11 -12.34 6.01
N TYR A 41 2.80 -11.21 5.36
CA TYR A 41 3.44 -9.93 5.68
C TYR A 41 3.04 -9.38 7.04
N SER A 42 1.80 -9.63 7.48
CA SER A 42 1.34 -9.29 8.83
C SER A 42 2.14 -10.05 9.89
N ARG A 43 2.37 -11.35 9.69
CA ARG A 43 3.21 -12.16 10.57
C ARG A 43 4.66 -11.66 10.59
N LEU A 44 5.28 -11.49 9.42
CA LEU A 44 6.63 -10.95 9.30
C LEU A 44 6.78 -9.59 10.01
N SER A 45 5.79 -8.72 9.87
CA SER A 45 5.79 -7.41 10.54
C SER A 45 5.81 -7.56 12.07
N LYS A 46 5.01 -8.50 12.62
CA LYS A 46 4.96 -8.79 14.06
C LYS A 46 6.25 -9.43 14.57
N GLU A 47 6.92 -10.22 13.74
CA GLU A 47 8.24 -10.80 14.02
C GLU A 47 9.39 -9.79 13.94
N GLY A 48 9.09 -8.52 13.59
CA GLY A 48 10.08 -7.45 13.56
C GLY A 48 10.77 -7.24 12.22
N ASN A 49 10.45 -8.05 11.20
CA ASN A 49 11.05 -7.96 9.88
C ASN A 49 10.73 -6.61 9.20
N ALA A 50 11.76 -5.94 8.68
CA ALA A 50 11.63 -4.62 8.07
C ALA A 50 10.75 -4.61 6.81
N GLU A 51 10.83 -5.67 5.99
CA GLU A 51 10.02 -5.79 4.77
C GLU A 51 8.56 -6.07 5.11
N GLY A 52 8.31 -6.95 6.08
CA GLY A 52 6.96 -7.16 6.63
C GLY A 52 6.35 -5.87 7.14
N LYS A 53 7.10 -5.09 7.94
CA LYS A 53 6.66 -3.78 8.42
C LYS A 53 6.37 -2.83 7.25
N PHE A 54 7.27 -2.71 6.29
CA PHE A 54 7.08 -1.84 5.12
C PHE A 54 5.83 -2.22 4.30
N MET A 55 5.61 -3.51 4.06
CA MET A 55 4.46 -4.02 3.30
C MET A 55 3.13 -3.71 4.01
N VAL A 56 3.08 -3.93 5.33
CA VAL A 56 1.90 -3.61 6.13
C VAL A 56 1.64 -2.10 6.20
N TRP A 57 2.68 -1.30 6.47
CA TRP A 57 2.56 0.16 6.56
C TRP A 57 2.16 0.79 5.23
N SER A 58 2.79 0.39 4.12
CA SER A 58 2.44 0.88 2.77
C SER A 58 0.99 0.56 2.41
N THR A 59 0.48 -0.60 2.82
CA THR A 59 -0.94 -0.96 2.66
C THR A 59 -1.84 0.00 3.42
N TYR A 60 -1.56 0.27 4.69
CA TYR A 60 -2.35 1.23 5.48
C TYR A 60 -2.27 2.67 4.93
N CYS A 61 -1.10 3.09 4.45
CA CYS A 61 -0.97 4.39 3.77
C CYS A 61 -1.84 4.44 2.50
N GLY A 62 -1.90 3.35 1.73
CA GLY A 62 -2.75 3.24 0.55
C GLY A 62 -4.24 3.31 0.90
N ILE A 63 -4.67 2.58 1.94
CA ILE A 63 -6.05 2.64 2.45
C ILE A 63 -6.39 4.08 2.88
N GLY A 64 -5.50 4.73 3.64
CA GLY A 64 -5.69 6.11 4.08
C GLY A 64 -5.87 7.08 2.90
N LEU A 65 -5.07 6.92 1.84
CA LEU A 65 -5.17 7.75 0.63
C LEU A 65 -6.50 7.54 -0.11
N VAL A 66 -6.99 6.29 -0.20
CA VAL A 66 -8.30 5.99 -0.79
C VAL A 66 -9.41 6.63 0.04
N VAL A 67 -9.41 6.44 1.36
CA VAL A 67 -10.43 7.03 2.26
C VAL A 67 -10.42 8.55 2.19
N ALA A 68 -9.25 9.19 2.18
CA ALA A 68 -9.12 10.64 2.05
C ALA A 68 -9.66 11.15 0.70
N THR A 69 -9.41 10.41 -0.38
CA THR A 69 -9.90 10.76 -1.72
C THR A 69 -11.43 10.64 -1.80
N LEU A 70 -12.01 9.57 -1.21
CA LEU A 70 -13.45 9.39 -1.13
C LEU A 70 -14.12 10.48 -0.29
N ALA A 71 -13.53 10.84 0.86
CA ALA A 71 -14.02 11.93 1.69
C ALA A 71 -13.98 13.28 0.95
N TYR A 72 -12.87 13.58 0.25
CA TYR A 72 -12.77 14.78 -0.57
C TYR A 72 -13.84 14.82 -1.67
N LEU A 73 -14.06 13.69 -2.36
CA LEU A 73 -15.09 13.58 -3.39
C LEU A 73 -16.50 13.79 -2.81
N ALA A 74 -16.81 13.17 -1.67
CA ALA A 74 -18.10 13.33 -1.01
C ALA A 74 -18.36 14.79 -0.62
N VAL A 75 -17.38 15.45 0.02
CA VAL A 75 -17.49 16.88 0.34
C VAL A 75 -17.77 17.68 -0.93
N HIS A 76 -17.04 17.44 -2.01
CA HIS A 76 -17.24 18.16 -3.26
C HIS A 76 -18.63 17.96 -3.88
N LEU A 77 -19.20 16.75 -3.78
CA LEU A 77 -20.52 16.42 -4.32
C LEU A 77 -21.69 16.97 -3.49
N PHE A 78 -21.49 17.16 -2.18
CA PHE A 78 -22.56 17.57 -1.26
C PHE A 78 -22.48 19.02 -0.78
N THR A 79 -21.38 19.74 -1.07
CA THR A 79 -21.19 21.15 -0.65
C THR A 79 -20.88 22.11 -1.80
N ARG A 80 -20.82 21.62 -3.04
CA ARG A 80 -20.80 22.44 -4.27
C ARG A 80 -21.83 21.89 -5.24
#